data_AF-A0A6V7H4P9-F1
#
_entry.id   AF-A0A6V7H4P9-F1
#
_cell.length_a   1.000
_cell.length_b   1.000
_cell.length_c   1.000
_cell.angle_alpha   90.00
_cell.angle_beta   90.00
_cell.angle_gamma   90.00
#
_symmetry.space_group_name_H-M   'P 1'
#
loop_
_entity.id
_entity.type
_entity.pdbx_description
1 polymer ?
#
loop_
_entity_poly.entity_id
_entity_poly.type
_entity_poly.pdbx_seq_one_letter_code
_entity_poly.pdbx_strand_id
1 'polypeptide(L)'
;MERTITFNEFKGAISRLKNNKAPGIDNFKVEIVKELWKQKPEAILCLINNCFSQGAFTKQWKVANLRIILKDENRDRTLLNSYCTDQLRFCQWSEKYTR
;
A
#
# COMPACT_ATOMS: atom_id res chain seq x y z
N MET A 1 -14.93 -11.05 -10.10
CA MET A 1 -15.64 -10.65 -8.87
C MET A 1 -16.45 -9.42 -9.23
N GLU A 2 -17.76 -9.52 -9.44
CA GLU A 2 -18.60 -8.41 -9.91
C GLU A 2 -19.05 -7.52 -8.75
N ARG A 3 -18.16 -6.66 -8.26
CA ARG A 3 -18.53 -5.60 -7.31
C ARG A 3 -17.93 -4.27 -7.75
N THR A 4 -18.79 -3.31 -8.00
CA THR A 4 -18.40 -1.91 -8.25
C THR A 4 -18.17 -1.20 -6.92
N ILE A 5 -17.03 -0.55 -6.77
CA ILE A 5 -16.71 0.31 -5.64
C ILE A 5 -17.49 1.62 -5.78
N THR A 6 -18.20 1.99 -4.72
CA THR A 6 -18.94 3.25 -4.64
C THR A 6 -18.03 4.41 -4.25
N PHE A 7 -18.47 5.63 -4.57
CA PHE A 7 -17.75 6.84 -4.18
C PHE A 7 -17.50 6.94 -2.67
N ASN A 8 -18.51 6.61 -1.85
CA ASN A 8 -18.39 6.71 -0.38
C ASN A 8 -17.42 5.69 0.20
N GLU A 9 -17.41 4.47 -0.34
CA GLU A 9 -16.44 3.44 0.06
C GLU A 9 -15.01 3.89 -0.27
N PHE A 10 -14.79 4.37 -1.49
CA PHE A 10 -13.46 4.82 -1.90
C PHE A 10 -13.02 6.07 -1.14
N LYS A 11 -13.91 7.04 -0.93
CA LYS A 11 -13.66 8.21 -0.07
C LYS A 11 -13.27 7.80 1.35
N GLY A 12 -13.97 6.83 1.92
CA GLY A 12 -13.66 6.27 3.24
C GLY A 12 -12.32 5.54 3.28
N ALA A 13 -11.92 4.89 2.18
CA ALA A 13 -10.60 4.27 2.07
C ALA A 13 -9.49 5.33 2.00
N ILE A 14 -9.64 6.34 1.14
CA ILE A 14 -8.67 7.44 0.97
C ILE A 14 -8.48 8.23 2.27
N SER A 15 -9.55 8.48 3.03
CA SER A 15 -9.45 9.22 4.29
C SER A 15 -8.68 8.47 5.38
N ARG A 16 -8.71 7.13 5.38
CA ARG A 16 -7.99 6.27 6.33
C ARG A 16 -6.49 6.14 6.03
N LEU A 17 -6.04 6.48 4.81
CA LEU A 17 -4.62 6.45 4.47
C LEU A 17 -3.85 7.47 5.33
N LYS A 18 -2.81 7.00 6.02
CA LYS A 18 -1.95 7.86 6.84
C LYS A 18 -0.91 8.56 5.94
N ASN A 19 -0.69 9.84 6.18
CA ASN A 19 0.37 10.61 5.52
C ASN A 19 1.76 10.17 6.03
N ASN A 20 2.82 10.60 5.34
CA ASN A 20 4.21 10.31 5.66
C ASN A 20 4.54 8.81 5.74
N LYS A 21 3.75 7.99 5.05
CA LYS A 21 4.08 6.57 4.86
C LYS A 21 5.12 6.44 3.76
N ALA A 22 6.01 5.45 3.91
CA ALA A 22 6.99 5.14 2.90
C ALA A 22 6.25 4.82 1.59
N PRO A 23 6.61 5.49 0.47
CA PRO A 23 6.00 5.21 -0.80
C PRO A 23 6.42 3.83 -1.32
N GLY A 24 5.67 3.32 -2.30
CA GLY A 24 6.03 2.11 -3.03
C GLY A 24 7.29 2.30 -3.88
N ILE A 25 7.62 1.28 -4.68
CA ILE A 25 8.76 1.35 -5.62
C ILE A 25 8.57 2.44 -6.70
N ASP A 26 7.32 2.79 -6.99
CA ASP A 26 6.91 3.88 -7.88
C ASP A 26 7.11 5.29 -7.28
N ASN A 27 7.54 5.38 -6.01
CA ASN A 27 7.67 6.61 -5.25
C ASN A 27 6.36 7.42 -5.14
N PHE A 28 5.21 6.78 -5.36
CA PHE A 28 3.91 7.42 -5.34
C PHE A 28 3.43 7.58 -3.90
N LYS A 29 3.45 8.82 -3.41
CA LYS A 29 3.10 9.13 -2.02
C LYS A 29 1.59 9.21 -1.82
N VAL A 30 1.14 8.91 -0.60
CA VAL A 30 -0.28 8.98 -0.22
C VAL A 30 -0.87 10.37 -0.46
N GLU A 31 -0.08 11.42 -0.24
CA GLU A 31 -0.46 12.81 -0.43
C GLU A 31 -0.84 13.09 -1.89
N ILE A 32 -0.12 12.49 -2.85
CA ILE A 32 -0.41 12.61 -4.28
C ILE A 32 -1.76 11.96 -4.59
N VAL A 33 -2.01 10.76 -4.07
CA VAL A 33 -3.29 10.05 -4.26
C VAL A 33 -4.45 10.86 -3.69
N LYS A 34 -4.29 11.42 -2.49
CA LYS A 34 -5.31 12.28 -1.86
C LYS A 34 -5.59 13.53 -2.68
N GLU A 35 -4.56 14.15 -3.24
CA GLU A 35 -4.70 15.36 -4.04
C GLU A 35 -5.36 15.06 -5.39
N LEU A 36 -4.97 13.98 -6.06
CA LEU A 36 -5.63 13.51 -7.27
C LEU A 36 -7.11 13.21 -7.03
N TRP A 37 -7.45 12.57 -5.90
CA TRP A 37 -8.84 12.29 -5.54
C TRP A 37 -9.67 13.55 -5.36
N LYS A 38 -9.11 14.63 -4.81
CA LYS A 38 -9.82 15.91 -4.71
C LYS A 38 -10.10 16.54 -6.07
N GLN A 39 -9.16 16.40 -7.01
CA GLN A 39 -9.24 17.06 -8.31
C GLN A 39 -10.07 16.29 -9.34
N LYS A 40 -9.99 14.96 -9.32
CA LYS A 40 -10.59 14.07 -10.35
C LYS A 40 -11.14 12.77 -9.76
N PRO A 41 -12.14 12.83 -8.85
CA PRO A 41 -12.63 11.65 -8.18
C PRO A 41 -13.33 10.66 -9.13
N GLU A 42 -14.04 11.12 -10.16
CA GLU A 42 -14.74 10.25 -11.11
C GLU A 42 -13.76 9.42 -11.93
N ALA A 43 -12.68 10.04 -12.39
CA ALA A 43 -11.64 9.36 -13.17
C ALA A 43 -10.95 8.28 -12.35
N ILE A 44 -10.62 8.56 -11.08
CA ILE A 44 -10.00 7.58 -10.18
C ILE A 44 -10.97 6.45 -9.86
N LEU A 45 -12.23 6.75 -9.59
CA LEU A 45 -13.23 5.72 -9.30
C LEU A 45 -13.45 4.80 -10.51
N CYS A 46 -13.52 5.37 -11.71
CA CYS A 46 -13.61 4.61 -12.96
C CYS A 46 -12.38 3.70 -13.16
N LEU A 47 -11.17 4.25 -13.01
CA LEU A 47 -9.93 3.50 -13.11
C LEU A 47 -9.91 2.31 -12.13
N ILE A 48 -10.22 2.55 -10.86
CA ILE A 48 -10.22 1.53 -9.83
C ILE A 48 -11.26 0.46 -10.13
N ASN A 49 -12.48 0.83 -10.50
CA ASN A 49 -13.52 -0.13 -10.85
C ASN A 49 -13.14 -0.99 -12.07
N ASN A 50 -12.46 -0.41 -13.05
CA ASN A 50 -11.92 -1.16 -14.19
C ASN A 50 -10.82 -2.14 -13.77
N CYS A 51 -9.91 -1.75 -12.87
CA CYS A 51 -8.89 -2.65 -12.33
C CYS A 51 -9.52 -3.82 -11.55
N PHE A 52 -10.55 -3.56 -10.74
CA PHE A 52 -11.25 -4.59 -9.97
C PHE A 52 -12.07 -5.54 -10.85
N SER A 53 -12.77 -5.02 -11.86
CA SER A 53 -13.57 -5.85 -12.77
C SER A 53 -12.71 -6.81 -13.59
N GLN A 54 -11.53 -6.36 -14.03
CA GLN A 54 -10.58 -7.16 -14.78
C GLN A 54 -9.74 -8.10 -13.90
N GLY A 55 -9.77 -7.93 -12.57
CA GLY A 55 -8.83 -8.59 -11.66
C GLY A 55 -7.36 -8.27 -11.97
N ALA A 56 -7.12 -7.21 -12.74
CA ALA A 56 -5.84 -6.86 -13.31
C ALA A 56 -5.14 -5.84 -12.41
N PHE A 57 -4.41 -6.35 -11.43
CA PHE A 57 -3.45 -5.56 -10.68
C PHE A 57 -2.07 -5.71 -11.31
N THR A 58 -1.35 -4.60 -11.47
CA THR A 58 -0.01 -4.68 -12.06
C THR A 58 0.90 -5.51 -11.15
N LYS A 59 1.78 -6.32 -11.74
CA LYS A 59 2.78 -7.09 -10.96
C LYS A 59 3.59 -6.17 -10.04
N GLN A 60 3.76 -4.91 -10.42
CA GLN A 60 4.44 -3.86 -9.66
C GLN A 60 3.79 -3.57 -8.31
N TRP A 61 2.46 -3.72 -8.17
CA TRP A 61 1.78 -3.51 -6.89
C TRP A 61 2.13 -4.59 -5.85
N LYS A 62 2.66 -5.74 -6.30
CA LYS A 62 3.15 -6.82 -5.44
C LYS A 62 4.63 -6.66 -5.07
N VAL A 63 5.32 -5.68 -5.65
CA VAL A 63 6.73 -5.41 -5.38
C VAL A 63 6.85 -4.35 -4.29
N ALA A 64 7.60 -4.67 -3.23
CA ALA A 64 7.84 -3.76 -2.11
C ALA A 64 9.34 -3.65 -1.81
N ASN A 65 9.78 -2.45 -1.44
CA ASN A 65 11.15 -2.22 -0.98
C ASN A 65 11.27 -2.65 0.47
N LEU A 66 12.01 -3.74 0.72
CA LEU A 66 12.34 -4.16 2.06
C LEU A 66 13.48 -3.31 2.60
N ARG A 67 13.20 -2.49 3.61
CA ARG A 67 14.22 -1.85 4.43
C ARG A 67 14.18 -2.46 5.82
N ILE A 68 15.34 -2.87 6.32
CA ILE A 68 15.50 -3.35 7.68
C ILE A 68 15.75 -2.12 8.56
N ILE A 69 14.86 -1.86 9.52
CA ILE A 69 14.98 -0.75 10.47
C ILE A 69 15.29 -1.30 11.85
N LEU A 70 16.38 -0.82 12.46
CA LEU A 70 16.69 -1.09 13.87
C LEU A 70 15.72 -0.36 14.77
N LYS A 71 15.27 -1.00 15.84
CA LYS A 71 14.41 -0.36 16.85
C LYS A 71 15.14 0.74 17.60
N ASP A 72 16.44 0.55 17.83
CA ASP A 72 17.34 1.47 18.53
C ASP A 72 18.78 1.25 18.00
N GLU A 73 19.59 2.30 17.96
CA GLU A 73 20.96 2.26 17.44
C GLU A 73 21.91 1.44 18.31
N ASN A 74 21.60 1.30 19.60
CA ASN A 74 22.39 0.55 20.58
C ASN A 74 22.03 -0.94 20.64
N ARG A 75 21.08 -1.40 19.82
CA ARG A 75 20.68 -2.81 19.77
C ARG A 75 21.67 -3.63 18.96
N ASP A 76 21.97 -4.83 19.45
CA ASP A 76 22.84 -5.77 18.75
C ASP A 76 22.25 -6.18 17.39
N ARG A 77 22.99 -5.92 16.31
CA ARG A 77 22.57 -6.19 14.92
C ARG A 77 22.54 -7.69 14.60
N THR A 78 23.13 -8.54 15.42
CA THR A 78 23.11 -9.99 15.23
C THR A 78 21.80 -10.63 15.72
N LEU A 79 21.04 -9.94 16.58
CA LEU A 79 19.79 -10.44 17.14
C LEU A 79 18.58 -10.01 16.32
N LEU A 80 17.72 -10.96 15.95
CA LEU A 80 16.49 -10.69 15.19
C LEU A 80 15.52 -9.74 15.92
N ASN A 81 15.50 -9.77 17.25
CA ASN A 81 14.60 -8.96 18.08
C ASN A 81 14.96 -7.46 18.10
N SER A 82 16.17 -7.10 17.64
CA SER A 82 16.70 -5.74 17.52
C SER A 82 16.06 -4.95 16.38
N TYR A 83 15.42 -5.63 15.44
CA TYR A 83 14.80 -5.02 14.27
C TYR A 83 13.28 -4.83 14.45
N CYS A 84 12.73 -3.80 13.83
CA CYS A 84 11.31 -3.50 13.88
C CYS A 84 10.51 -4.51 13.05
N THR A 85 9.67 -5.30 13.72
CA THR A 85 8.90 -6.39 13.11
C THR A 85 7.69 -5.92 12.31
N ASP A 86 7.29 -4.65 12.43
CA ASP A 86 6.14 -4.10 11.71
C ASP A 86 6.34 -4.07 10.18
N GLN A 87 7.59 -4.07 9.70
CA GLN A 87 7.91 -4.21 8.27
C GLN A 87 8.04 -5.67 7.82
N LEU A 88 8.43 -6.58 8.72
CA LEU A 88 8.48 -8.02 8.43
C LEU A 88 7.08 -8.60 8.18
N ARG A 89 6.02 -7.97 8.70
CA ARG A 89 4.63 -8.36 8.40
C ARG A 89 4.23 -8.14 6.93
N PHE A 90 4.86 -7.21 6.21
CA PHE A 90 4.63 -7.05 4.77
C PHE A 90 5.16 -8.25 3.96
N CYS A 91 6.28 -8.85 4.38
CA CYS A 91 6.79 -10.08 3.77
C CYS A 91 5.80 -11.24 3.88
N GLN A 92 5.23 -11.45 5.07
CA GLN A 92 4.30 -12.57 5.29
C GLN A 92 2.97 -12.41 4.54
N TRP A 93 2.58 -11.18 4.17
CA TRP A 93 1.38 -10.95 3.36
C TRP A 93 1.58 -11.40 1.90
N SER A 94 2.77 -11.17 1.33
CA SER A 94 3.09 -11.59 -0.04
C SER A 94 3.15 -13.12 -0.21
N GLU A 95 3.59 -13.84 0.82
CA GLU A 95 3.69 -15.30 0.80
C GLU A 95 2.31 -15.97 0.95
N LYS A 96 1.38 -15.36 1.69
CA LYS A 96 0.06 -15.97 1.99
C LYS A 96 -0.94 -15.92 0.82
N TYR A 97 -0.72 -15.07 -0.18
CA TYR A 97 -1.57 -14.93 -1.38
C TYR A 97 -0.87 -15.31 -2.68
N THR A 98 0.27 -16.02 -2.58
CA THR A 98 0.93 -16.66 -3.72
C THR A 98 0.65 -18.16 -3.68
N ARG A 99 -0.62 -18.52 -3.87
CA ARG A 99 -1.08 -19.82 -4.37
C ARG A 99 -2.34 -19.60 -5.19
#